data_AF-A0A1Q3WE30-F1
#
_entry.id   AF-A0A1Q3WE30-F1
#
_cell.length_a   1.000
_cell.length_b   1.000
_cell.length_c   1.000
_cell.angle_alpha   90.00
_cell.angle_beta   90.00
_cell.angle_gamma   90.00
#
_symmetry.space_group_name_H-M   'P 1'
#
loop_
_entity.id
_entity.type
_entity.pdbx_description
1 polymer ?
#
loop_
_entity_poly.entity_id
_entity_poly.type
_entity_poly.pdbx_seq_one_letter_code
_entity_poly.pdbx_strand_id
1 'polypeptide(L)'
;MAWRVFIGSPKREHIAQANRNLDFLEQANQSLNPFWDWQVTAAFYVGVHLINAHLAQKSGLSFRSHQQVDEAINPFNQLSLTKLSETNYLAYDKLQGLARRARYLCNEDRANKVASAHFTYDKHFARAIRNMDILISFIEKEYNVTLKRIAVKCIELKKGSLQNIAIR
;
A
#
# COMPACT_ATOMS: atom_id res chain seq x y z
N MET A 1 3.33 14.93 -39.42
CA MET A 1 2.31 14.14 -38.72
C MET A 1 2.89 13.73 -37.37
N ALA A 2 2.56 14.45 -36.30
CA ALA A 2 3.11 14.21 -34.97
C ALA A 2 2.28 13.13 -34.27
N TRP A 3 2.89 11.99 -33.97
CA TRP A 3 2.30 10.97 -33.11
C TRP A 3 2.20 11.55 -31.69
N ARG A 4 1.02 12.08 -31.32
CA ARG A 4 0.69 12.30 -29.92
C ARG A 4 0.47 10.92 -29.29
N VAL A 5 1.53 10.37 -28.71
CA VAL A 5 1.36 9.32 -27.70
C VAL A 5 0.52 9.95 -26.59
N PHE A 6 -0.69 9.46 -26.37
CA PHE A 6 -1.48 9.81 -25.20
C PHE A 6 -0.81 9.16 -23.98
N ILE A 7 0.28 9.75 -23.51
CA ILE A 7 0.93 9.33 -22.27
C ILE A 7 -0.05 9.67 -21.15
N GLY A 8 -0.55 8.66 -20.45
CA GLY A 8 -1.43 8.87 -19.31
C GLY A 8 -0.75 9.69 -18.21
N SER A 9 -1.54 10.42 -17.44
CA SER A 9 -0.97 11.12 -16.29
C SER A 9 -0.36 10.09 -15.33
N PRO A 10 0.83 10.34 -14.76
CA PRO A 10 1.47 9.38 -13.85
C PRO A 10 0.58 8.94 -12.69
N LYS A 11 -0.26 9.85 -12.16
CA LYS A 11 -1.32 9.51 -11.20
C LYS A 11 -2.22 8.39 -11.72
N ARG A 12 -2.78 8.54 -12.92
CA ARG A 12 -3.72 7.57 -13.51
C ARG A 12 -3.05 6.20 -13.70
N GLU A 13 -1.82 6.17 -14.18
CA GLU A 13 -1.08 4.93 -14.38
C GLU A 13 -0.80 4.21 -13.06
N HIS A 14 -0.47 4.96 -12.01
CA HIS A 14 -0.32 4.38 -10.66
C HIS A 14 -1.65 3.86 -10.10
N ILE A 15 -2.77 4.58 -10.24
CA ILE A 15 -4.08 4.08 -9.83
C ILE A 15 -4.45 2.80 -10.60
N ALA A 16 -4.19 2.74 -11.91
CA ALA A 16 -4.40 1.55 -12.71
C ALA A 16 -3.56 0.37 -12.22
N GLN A 17 -2.28 0.60 -11.87
CA GLN A 17 -1.43 -0.44 -11.31
C GLN A 17 -1.87 -0.88 -9.91
N ALA A 18 -2.36 0.04 -9.07
CA ALA A 18 -2.93 -0.29 -7.77
C ALA A 18 -4.15 -1.22 -7.92
N ASN A 19 -5.03 -0.95 -8.88
CA ASN A 19 -6.16 -1.81 -9.22
C ASN A 19 -5.74 -3.20 -9.70
N ARG A 20 -4.70 -3.29 -10.55
CA ARG A 20 -4.14 -4.60 -10.96
C ARG A 20 -3.59 -5.38 -9.76
N ASN A 21 -2.96 -4.70 -8.80
CA ASN A 21 -2.44 -5.35 -7.60
C ASN A 21 -3.56 -5.78 -6.63
N LEU A 22 -4.66 -5.02 -6.55
CA LEU A 22 -5.87 -5.44 -5.83
C LEU A 22 -6.46 -6.71 -6.43
N ASP A 23 -6.53 -6.80 -7.76
CA ASP A 23 -6.99 -8.01 -8.47
C ASP A 23 -6.11 -9.22 -8.19
N PHE A 24 -4.80 -9.02 -8.23
CA PHE A 24 -3.86 -10.08 -7.88
C PHE A 24 -4.05 -10.52 -6.42
N LEU A 25 -4.21 -9.58 -5.49
CA LEU A 25 -4.39 -9.89 -4.08
C LEU A 25 -5.68 -10.68 -3.81
N GLU A 26 -6.78 -10.31 -4.45
CA GLU A 26 -8.04 -11.06 -4.33
C GLU A 26 -7.89 -12.50 -4.83
N GLN A 27 -7.30 -12.67 -6.01
CA GLN A 27 -7.05 -13.99 -6.60
C GLN A 27 -6.11 -14.84 -5.74
N ALA A 28 -5.03 -14.26 -5.24
CA ALA A 28 -4.08 -14.92 -4.35
C ALA A 28 -4.75 -15.34 -3.03
N ASN A 29 -5.57 -14.47 -2.44
CA ASN A 29 -6.28 -14.80 -1.21
C ASN A 29 -7.33 -15.92 -1.40
N GLN A 30 -7.92 -16.04 -2.60
CA GLN A 30 -8.85 -17.12 -2.93
C GLN A 30 -8.16 -18.48 -3.16
N SER A 31 -6.99 -18.49 -3.83
CA SER A 31 -6.37 -19.71 -4.36
C SER A 31 -5.14 -20.18 -3.59
N LEU A 32 -4.50 -19.30 -2.80
CA LEU A 32 -3.17 -19.47 -2.22
C LEU A 32 -3.17 -19.12 -0.72
N ASN A 33 -4.07 -19.73 0.04
CA ASN A 33 -4.35 -19.41 1.45
C ASN A 33 -3.10 -19.40 2.38
N PRO A 34 -2.06 -20.25 2.24
CA PRO A 34 -0.89 -20.17 3.14
C PRO A 34 0.18 -19.13 2.72
N PHE A 35 0.09 -18.53 1.54
CA PHE A 35 1.12 -17.62 1.00
C PHE A 35 0.95 -16.18 1.50
N TRP A 36 0.99 -16.03 2.83
CA TRP A 36 0.75 -14.76 3.52
C TRP A 36 1.80 -13.69 3.20
N ASP A 37 3.04 -14.11 2.95
CA ASP A 37 4.15 -13.29 2.50
C ASP A 37 3.82 -12.58 1.17
N TRP A 38 3.29 -13.32 0.18
CA TRP A 38 2.89 -12.75 -1.10
C TRP A 38 1.65 -11.87 -0.98
N GLN A 39 0.68 -12.25 -0.17
CA GLN A 39 -0.51 -11.43 0.06
C GLN A 39 -0.18 -10.10 0.77
N VAL A 40 0.70 -10.12 1.78
CA VAL A 40 1.20 -8.90 2.43
C VAL A 40 2.01 -8.04 1.45
N THR A 41 2.85 -8.69 0.63
CA THR A 41 3.67 -7.99 -0.38
C THR A 41 2.77 -7.30 -1.42
N ALA A 42 1.73 -7.97 -1.91
CA ALA A 42 0.74 -7.39 -2.82
C ALA A 42 0.04 -6.16 -2.22
N ALA A 43 -0.42 -6.26 -0.96
CA ALA A 43 -1.04 -5.14 -0.25
C ALA A 43 -0.10 -3.93 -0.11
N PHE A 44 1.19 -4.17 0.15
CA PHE A 44 2.18 -3.08 0.15
C PHE A 44 2.36 -2.46 -1.23
N TYR A 45 2.41 -3.25 -2.31
CA TYR A 45 2.53 -2.70 -3.66
C TYR A 45 1.28 -1.92 -4.10
N VAL A 46 0.09 -2.21 -3.57
CA VAL A 46 -1.06 -1.30 -3.68
C VAL A 46 -0.69 0.04 -3.04
N GLY A 47 -0.25 0.03 -1.77
CA GLY A 47 0.19 1.24 -1.05
C GLY A 47 1.28 2.04 -1.78
N VAL A 48 2.28 1.38 -2.37
CA VAL A 48 3.34 2.03 -3.16
C VAL A 48 2.76 2.82 -4.33
N HIS A 49 1.81 2.26 -5.08
CA HIS A 49 1.22 2.98 -6.20
C HIS A 49 0.24 4.06 -5.75
N LEU A 50 -0.50 3.85 -4.68
CA LEU A 50 -1.34 4.89 -4.08
C LEU A 50 -0.52 6.12 -3.65
N ILE A 51 0.59 5.90 -2.94
CA ILE A 51 1.47 7.00 -2.52
C ILE A 51 2.20 7.64 -3.70
N ASN A 52 2.67 6.87 -4.69
CA ASN A 52 3.27 7.47 -5.89
C ASN A 52 2.26 8.25 -6.74
N ALA A 53 0.99 7.85 -6.76
CA ALA A 53 -0.08 8.63 -7.38
C ALA A 53 -0.24 10.00 -6.70
N HIS A 54 -0.21 10.03 -5.35
CA HIS A 54 -0.23 11.26 -4.55
C HIS A 54 1.00 12.14 -4.81
N LEU A 55 2.19 11.55 -4.76
CA LEU A 55 3.45 12.25 -4.98
C LEU A 55 3.49 12.90 -6.37
N ALA A 56 3.15 12.15 -7.42
CA ALA A 56 3.09 12.66 -8.78
C ALA A 56 2.05 13.77 -8.94
N GLN A 57 0.89 13.66 -8.28
CA GLN A 57 -0.17 14.65 -8.39
C GLN A 57 0.16 15.96 -7.66
N LYS A 58 0.84 15.91 -6.51
CA LYS A 58 1.16 17.10 -5.70
C LYS A 58 2.47 17.78 -6.10
N SER A 59 3.46 17.02 -6.57
CA SER A 59 4.80 17.56 -6.89
C SER A 59 5.17 17.51 -8.36
N GLY A 60 4.50 16.69 -9.18
CA GLY A 60 4.95 16.40 -10.54
C GLY A 60 6.21 15.53 -10.62
N LEU A 61 6.74 15.07 -9.48
CA LEU A 61 7.98 14.28 -9.41
C LEU A 61 7.71 12.79 -9.29
N SER A 62 8.71 11.99 -9.67
CA SER A 62 8.75 10.54 -9.48
C SER A 62 9.91 10.17 -8.57
N PHE A 63 9.60 9.56 -7.43
CA PHE A 63 10.58 9.17 -6.41
C PHE A 63 11.04 7.73 -6.67
N ARG A 64 12.35 7.46 -6.55
CA ARG A 64 12.96 6.20 -7.00
C ARG A 64 13.36 5.27 -5.87
N SER A 65 13.36 5.74 -4.62
CA SER A 65 13.69 4.92 -3.46
C SER A 65 12.66 5.05 -2.35
N HIS A 66 12.58 4.03 -1.49
CA HIS A 66 11.72 4.06 -0.32
C HIS A 66 12.08 5.19 0.65
N GLN A 67 13.37 5.54 0.78
CA GLN A 67 13.83 6.66 1.60
C GLN A 67 13.33 8.00 1.05
N GLN A 68 13.47 8.21 -0.26
CA GLN A 68 12.99 9.42 -0.92
C GLN A 68 11.48 9.59 -0.76
N VAL A 69 10.72 8.50 -0.88
CA VAL A 69 9.28 8.52 -0.62
C VAL A 69 9.01 8.91 0.84
N ASP A 70 9.68 8.27 1.80
CA ASP A 70 9.53 8.51 3.24
C ASP A 70 9.73 9.98 3.62
N GLU A 71 10.85 10.57 3.19
CA GLU A 71 11.18 11.99 3.42
C GLU A 71 10.13 12.94 2.83
N ALA A 72 9.56 12.58 1.67
CA ALA A 72 8.55 13.37 0.97
C ALA A 72 7.16 13.29 1.63
N ILE A 73 6.78 12.14 2.19
CA ILE A 73 5.45 11.98 2.82
C ILE A 73 5.44 12.27 4.31
N ASN A 74 6.61 12.44 4.94
CA ASN A 74 6.77 12.63 6.37
C ASN A 74 5.98 13.86 6.89
N PRO A 75 5.04 13.70 7.85
CA PRO A 75 4.21 14.78 8.38
C PRO A 75 5.01 15.85 9.15
N PHE A 76 6.20 15.50 9.66
CA PHE A 76 7.06 16.39 10.43
C PHE A 76 7.95 17.26 9.55
N ASN A 77 8.07 16.93 8.26
CA ASN A 77 8.72 17.79 7.27
C ASN A 77 7.74 18.90 6.84
N GLN A 78 7.73 20.02 7.56
CA GLN A 78 6.75 21.08 7.36
C GLN A 78 6.77 21.70 5.96
N LEU A 79 7.95 21.70 5.31
CA LEU A 79 8.17 22.24 3.98
C LEU A 79 7.76 21.27 2.87
N SER A 80 7.46 20.01 3.19
CA SER A 80 7.04 19.06 2.18
C SER A 80 5.62 19.36 1.66
N LEU A 81 5.53 19.62 0.37
CA LEU A 81 4.26 19.79 -0.36
C LEU A 81 3.44 18.50 -0.43
N THR A 82 4.09 17.35 -0.22
CA THR A 82 3.49 16.03 -0.36
C THR A 82 3.28 15.32 0.97
N LYS A 83 3.50 16.01 2.10
CA LYS A 83 3.31 15.43 3.43
C LYS A 83 1.89 14.86 3.59
N LEU A 84 1.81 13.73 4.26
CA LEU A 84 0.55 13.10 4.60
C LEU A 84 0.10 13.55 5.98
N SER A 85 -1.15 13.22 6.33
CA SER A 85 -1.53 13.18 7.74
C SER A 85 -0.72 12.09 8.46
N GLU A 86 -0.52 12.24 9.76
CA GLU A 86 0.16 11.24 10.58
C GLU A 86 -0.46 9.84 10.43
N THR A 87 -1.78 9.75 10.41
CA THR A 87 -2.51 8.48 10.20
C THR A 87 -2.14 7.80 8.87
N ASN A 88 -2.11 8.55 7.77
CA ASN A 88 -1.81 7.98 6.45
C ASN A 88 -0.32 7.64 6.31
N TYR A 89 0.55 8.47 6.90
CA TYR A 89 1.98 8.19 6.98
C TYR A 89 2.27 6.90 7.74
N LEU A 90 1.72 6.75 8.95
CA LEU A 90 1.89 5.55 9.77
C LEU A 90 1.32 4.30 9.10
N ALA A 91 0.21 4.43 8.36
CA ALA A 91 -0.35 3.33 7.60
C ALA A 91 0.61 2.84 6.49
N TYR A 92 1.21 3.77 5.75
CA TYR A 92 2.20 3.44 4.73
C TYR A 92 3.50 2.86 5.32
N ASP A 93 4.04 3.45 6.40
CA ASP A 93 5.23 2.92 7.06
C ASP A 93 4.98 1.50 7.60
N LYS A 94 3.81 1.26 8.19
CA LYS A 94 3.44 -0.07 8.68
C LYS A 94 3.37 -1.10 7.55
N LEU A 95 2.81 -0.75 6.40
CA LEU A 95 2.82 -1.62 5.22
C LEU A 95 4.26 -1.92 4.76
N GLN A 96 5.13 -0.91 4.72
CA GLN A 96 6.53 -1.09 4.35
C GLN A 96 7.27 -2.03 5.30
N GLY A 97 7.05 -1.90 6.62
CA GLY A 97 7.60 -2.79 7.63
C GLY A 97 7.12 -4.23 7.48
N LEU A 98 5.82 -4.43 7.27
CA LEU A 98 5.22 -5.76 7.06
C LEU A 98 5.73 -6.43 5.77
N ALA A 99 5.86 -5.68 4.67
CA ALA A 99 6.42 -6.20 3.42
C ALA A 99 7.92 -6.48 3.51
N ARG A 100 8.66 -5.75 4.37
CA ARG A 100 10.06 -6.07 4.65
C ARG A 100 10.17 -7.40 5.39
N ARG A 101 9.36 -7.59 6.45
CA ARG A 101 9.24 -8.88 7.15
C ARG A 101 8.92 -10.03 6.19
N ALA A 102 7.91 -9.86 5.34
CA ALA A 102 7.46 -10.87 4.39
C ALA A 102 8.58 -11.36 3.44
N ARG A 103 9.43 -10.45 2.97
CA ARG A 103 10.47 -10.76 1.97
C ARG A 103 11.80 -11.19 2.57
N TYR A 104 12.14 -10.71 3.77
CA TYR A 104 13.48 -10.86 4.33
C TYR A 104 13.50 -11.62 5.67
N LEU A 105 12.36 -12.16 6.12
CA LEU A 105 12.23 -12.90 7.38
C LEU A 105 12.76 -12.12 8.58
N CYS A 106 12.65 -10.79 8.56
CA CYS A 106 13.15 -9.89 9.60
C CYS A 106 12.02 -9.35 10.48
N ASN A 107 12.38 -8.68 11.57
CA ASN A 107 11.39 -7.94 12.34
C ASN A 107 10.81 -6.77 11.52
N GLU A 108 9.54 -6.46 11.72
CA GLU A 108 8.89 -5.31 11.08
C GLU A 108 9.45 -3.98 11.60
N ASP A 109 9.94 -3.97 12.84
CA ASP A 109 10.69 -2.86 13.42
C ASP A 109 12.09 -2.80 12.79
N ARG A 110 12.42 -1.64 12.21
CA ARG A 110 13.72 -1.38 11.56
C ARG A 110 14.86 -1.27 12.57
N ALA A 111 14.56 -0.86 13.80
CA ALA A 111 15.55 -0.70 14.86
C ALA A 111 15.99 -2.06 15.43
N ASN A 112 15.15 -3.09 15.28
CA ASN A 112 15.47 -4.43 15.75
C ASN A 112 16.51 -5.09 14.83
N LYS A 113 17.72 -5.26 15.36
CA LYS A 113 18.87 -5.90 14.68
C LYS A 113 19.09 -7.36 15.09
N VAL A 114 18.20 -7.94 15.89
CA VAL A 114 18.32 -9.33 16.33
C VAL A 114 18.15 -10.25 15.12
N ALA A 115 19.13 -11.11 14.88
CA ALA A 115 19.09 -12.10 13.82
C ALA A 115 18.17 -13.26 14.21
N SER A 116 16.88 -13.13 13.90
CA SER A 116 15.91 -14.21 14.07
C SER A 116 14.92 -14.23 12.90
N ALA A 117 14.53 -15.45 12.50
CA ALA A 117 13.58 -15.64 11.41
C ALA A 117 12.17 -15.27 11.86
N HIS A 118 11.56 -14.33 11.13
CA HIS A 118 10.27 -13.75 11.45
C HIS A 118 9.26 -14.04 10.33
N PHE A 119 8.50 -15.13 10.49
CA PHE A 119 7.53 -15.56 9.48
C PHE A 119 6.28 -14.68 9.41
N THR A 120 5.70 -14.59 8.21
CA THR A 120 4.45 -13.88 7.95
C THR A 120 3.28 -14.85 8.04
N TYR A 121 2.17 -14.39 8.62
CA TYR A 121 0.97 -15.20 8.84
C TYR A 121 -0.26 -14.30 8.90
N ASP A 122 -1.45 -14.86 9.09
CA ASP A 122 -2.75 -14.19 9.05
C ASP A 122 -2.83 -12.86 9.84
N LYS A 123 -2.27 -12.75 11.05
CA LYS A 123 -2.25 -11.48 11.81
C LYS A 123 -1.52 -10.36 11.07
N HIS A 124 -0.43 -10.70 10.39
CA HIS A 124 0.34 -9.74 9.59
C HIS A 124 -0.45 -9.33 8.34
N PHE A 125 -1.12 -10.30 7.70
CA PHE A 125 -2.01 -10.02 6.58
C PHE A 125 -3.17 -9.10 6.99
N ALA A 126 -3.88 -9.39 8.08
CA ALA A 126 -4.96 -8.54 8.57
C ALA A 126 -4.49 -7.11 8.90
N ARG A 127 -3.28 -6.96 9.47
CA ARG A 127 -2.68 -5.65 9.71
C ARG A 127 -2.35 -4.94 8.40
N ALA A 128 -1.85 -5.65 7.37
CA ALA A 128 -1.62 -5.07 6.06
C ALA A 128 -2.94 -4.58 5.43
N ILE A 129 -4.00 -5.40 5.47
CA ILE A 129 -5.32 -5.04 4.92
C ILE A 129 -5.90 -3.79 5.58
N ARG A 130 -5.85 -3.67 6.91
CA ARG A 130 -6.34 -2.48 7.62
C ARG A 130 -5.58 -1.21 7.21
N ASN A 131 -4.26 -1.28 7.09
CA ASN A 131 -3.46 -0.12 6.70
C ASN A 131 -3.64 0.22 5.21
N MET A 132 -3.82 -0.78 4.35
CA MET A 132 -4.16 -0.57 2.95
C MET A 132 -5.54 0.07 2.80
N ASP A 133 -6.54 -0.33 3.59
CA ASP A 133 -7.88 0.27 3.60
C ASP A 133 -7.84 1.76 3.94
N ILE A 134 -7.02 2.16 4.93
CA ILE A 134 -6.77 3.57 5.27
C ILE A 134 -6.24 4.34 4.06
N LEU A 135 -5.24 3.79 3.35
CA LEU A 135 -4.66 4.44 2.18
C LEU A 135 -5.64 4.51 0.99
N ILE A 136 -6.50 3.50 0.82
CA ILE A 136 -7.57 3.55 -0.18
C ILE A 136 -8.54 4.68 0.14
N SER A 137 -9.07 4.75 1.37
CA SER A 137 -9.97 5.84 1.79
C SER A 137 -9.35 7.21 1.59
N PHE A 138 -8.05 7.35 1.91
CA PHE A 138 -7.32 8.57 1.68
C PHE A 138 -7.29 8.97 0.19
N ILE A 139 -6.87 8.06 -0.69
CA ILE A 139 -6.74 8.37 -2.13
C ILE A 139 -8.09 8.62 -2.79
N GLU A 140 -9.11 7.82 -2.46
CA GLU A 140 -10.45 8.03 -3.01
C GLU A 140 -11.00 9.40 -2.64
N LYS A 141 -10.86 9.79 -1.37
CA LYS A 141 -11.31 11.09 -0.87
C LYS A 141 -10.50 12.26 -1.46
N GLU A 142 -9.17 12.18 -1.43
CA GLU A 142 -8.27 13.28 -1.83
C GLU A 142 -8.39 13.58 -3.33
N TYR A 143 -8.58 12.55 -4.14
CA TYR A 143 -8.53 12.67 -5.60
C TYR A 143 -9.85 12.42 -6.32
N ASN A 144 -10.93 12.18 -5.58
CA ASN A 144 -12.25 11.84 -6.10
C ASN A 144 -12.17 10.72 -7.15
N VAL A 145 -11.44 9.66 -6.81
CA VAL A 145 -11.29 8.45 -7.62
C VAL A 145 -11.95 7.28 -6.89
N THR A 146 -12.24 6.21 -7.62
CA THR A 146 -12.73 4.96 -7.03
C THR A 146 -11.76 3.85 -7.39
N LEU A 147 -11.26 3.18 -6.36
CA LEU A 147 -10.44 1.99 -6.49
C LEU A 147 -11.34 0.76 -6.57
N LYS A 148 -10.81 -0.31 -7.14
CA LYS A 148 -11.55 -1.56 -7.26
C LYS A 148 -11.84 -2.13 -5.87
N ARG A 149 -13.10 -2.45 -5.61
CA ARG A 149 -13.50 -3.16 -4.40
C ARG A 149 -13.18 -4.64 -4.55
N ILE A 150 -12.41 -5.16 -3.61
CA ILE A 150 -12.07 -6.58 -3.51
C ILE A 150 -12.65 -7.18 -2.24
N ALA A 151 -12.70 -8.50 -2.18
CA ALA A 151 -13.04 -9.19 -0.95
C ALA A 151 -11.98 -10.21 -0.54
N VAL A 152 -11.67 -10.23 0.75
CA VAL A 152 -10.61 -11.08 1.33
C VAL A 152 -11.16 -11.96 2.45
N LYS A 153 -10.51 -13.10 2.67
CA LYS A 153 -10.75 -14.03 3.75
C LYS A 153 -9.55 -14.01 4.69
N CYS A 154 -9.79 -13.69 5.96
CA CYS A 154 -8.78 -13.75 7.02
C CYS A 154 -9.49 -13.85 8.37
N ILE A 155 -9.10 -14.84 9.20
CA ILE A 155 -9.73 -15.08 10.50
C ILE A 155 -9.57 -13.90 11.48
N GLU A 156 -8.53 -13.10 11.28
CA GLU A 156 -8.20 -11.93 12.10
C GLU A 156 -8.98 -10.67 11.70
N LEU A 157 -9.79 -10.71 10.64
CA LEU A 157 -10.64 -9.59 10.18
C LEU A 157 -12.11 -9.80 10.58
N LYS A 158 -12.77 -8.73 11.02
CA LYS A 158 -14.17 -8.75 11.48
C LYS A 158 -15.06 -8.01 10.48
N LYS A 159 -16.20 -8.59 10.09
CA LYS A 159 -17.16 -7.95 9.18
C LYS A 159 -17.51 -6.53 9.68
N GLY A 160 -17.53 -5.58 8.75
CA GLY A 160 -17.79 -4.16 9.05
C GLY A 160 -16.58 -3.37 9.58
N SER A 161 -15.41 -3.98 9.78
CA SER A 161 -14.23 -3.27 10.28
C SER A 161 -13.42 -2.52 9.21
N LEU A 162 -13.83 -2.58 7.94
CA LEU A 162 -13.14 -2.00 6.79
C LEU A 162 -14.14 -1.21 5.95
N GLN A 163 -13.68 -0.13 5.33
CA GLN A 163 -14.53 0.77 4.52
C GLN A 163 -14.60 0.34 3.05
N ASN A 164 -13.48 -0.07 2.46
CA ASN A 164 -13.36 -0.26 1.02
C ASN A 164 -13.16 -1.72 0.61
N ILE A 165 -12.84 -2.59 1.58
CA ILE A 165 -12.52 -3.99 1.38
C ILE A 165 -13.57 -4.86 2.05
N ALA A 166 -14.19 -5.76 1.30
CA ALA A 166 -15.16 -6.70 1.84
C ALA A 166 -14.47 -7.89 2.53
N ILE A 167 -15.12 -8.44 3.55
CA ILE A 167 -14.65 -9.62 4.28
C ILE A 167 -15.59 -10.78 3.97
N ARG A 168 -15.04 -11.85 3.39
CA ARG A 168 -15.78 -13.07 3.03
C ARG A 168 -15.92 -13.99 4.24
#